data_AF-A0A2W7QWC0-F1
#
_entry.id   AF-A0A2W7QWC0-F1
#
_cell.length_a   1.000
_cell.length_b   1.000
_cell.length_c   1.000
_cell.angle_alpha   90.00
_cell.angle_beta   90.00
_cell.angle_gamma   90.00
#
_symmetry.space_group_name_H-M   'P 1'
#
loop_
_entity.id
_entity.type
_entity.pdbx_description
1 polymer ?
#
loop_
_entity_poly.entity_id
_entity_poly.type
_entity_poly.pdbx_seq_one_letter_code
_entity_poly.pdbx_strand_id
1 'polypeptide(L)'
;MEHGKTRPANPAPTVSALLHAAQGANLRIATLAELQQLAQMLEVSCEAARVAALRNVMGLGPWRQGAGSADQNCGFARLFSALRRTRAELKRRAVRVSAAPDRGMQRSLSQRI
;
A
#
# COMPACT_ATOMS: atom_id res chain seq x y z
N MET A 1 -23.69 37.04 10.06
CA MET A 1 -23.37 36.36 8.79
C MET A 1 -22.37 35.26 9.13
N GLU A 2 -22.79 34.02 8.92
CA GLU A 2 -22.18 32.80 9.43
C GLU A 2 -20.82 32.55 8.74
N HIS A 3 -19.75 32.39 9.53
CA HIS A 3 -18.45 31.96 9.02
C HIS A 3 -18.50 30.45 8.75
N GLY A 4 -18.78 30.09 7.49
CA GLY A 4 -18.68 28.73 6.99
C GLY A 4 -17.26 28.19 7.16
N LYS A 5 -17.07 27.39 8.20
CA LYS A 5 -15.83 26.68 8.51
C LYS A 5 -15.57 25.62 7.44
N THR A 6 -14.84 25.97 6.39
CA THR A 6 -14.35 25.00 5.40
C THR A 6 -13.37 24.05 6.08
N ARG A 7 -13.87 22.87 6.43
CA ARG A 7 -13.07 21.73 6.86
C ARG A 7 -11.97 21.50 5.82
N PRO A 8 -10.67 21.54 6.15
CA PRO A 8 -9.64 21.24 5.18
C PRO A 8 -9.84 19.80 4.70
N ALA A 9 -10.19 19.65 3.43
CA ALA A 9 -10.17 18.36 2.76
C ALA A 9 -8.74 17.87 2.84
N ASN A 10 -8.52 16.83 3.64
CA ASN A 10 -7.21 16.22 3.81
C ASN A 10 -6.72 15.82 2.41
N PRO A 11 -5.67 16.45 1.84
CA PRO A 11 -5.30 16.21 0.46
C PRO A 11 -4.92 14.74 0.31
N ALA A 12 -5.46 14.09 -0.73
CA ALA A 12 -5.09 12.71 -1.04
C ALA A 12 -3.57 12.62 -1.16
N PRO A 13 -2.92 11.59 -0.55
CA PRO A 13 -1.48 11.50 -0.52
C PRO A 13 -0.90 11.41 -1.94
N THR A 14 0.18 12.13 -2.19
CA THR A 14 0.85 12.12 -3.49
C THR A 14 1.48 10.76 -3.78
N VAL A 15 1.67 10.42 -5.06
CA VAL A 15 2.35 9.18 -5.47
C VAL A 15 3.73 9.05 -4.83
N SER A 16 4.47 10.16 -4.70
CA SER A 16 5.76 10.17 -4.00
C SER A 16 5.64 9.77 -2.53
N ALA A 17 4.64 10.29 -1.81
CA ALA A 17 4.37 9.94 -0.42
C ALA A 17 4.00 8.46 -0.27
N LEU A 18 3.20 7.91 -1.19
CA LEU A 18 2.85 6.48 -1.19
C LEU A 18 4.07 5.58 -1.42
N LEU A 19 4.94 5.94 -2.36
CA LEU A 19 6.18 5.20 -2.63
C LEU A 19 7.14 5.27 -1.45
N HIS A 20 7.22 6.41 -0.75
CA HIS A 20 8.02 6.57 0.46
C HIS A 20 7.46 5.72 1.62
N ALA A 21 6.15 5.74 1.84
CA ALA A 21 5.49 4.91 2.85
C ALA A 21 5.69 3.40 2.58
N ALA A 22 5.80 3.00 1.32
CA ALA A 22 6.04 1.61 0.91
C ALA A 22 7.52 1.17 0.93
N GLN A 23 8.42 1.96 1.53
CA GLN A 23 9.80 1.56 1.78
C GLN A 23 9.88 0.55 2.93
N GLY A 24 10.85 -0.37 2.84
CA GLY A 24 10.95 -1.52 3.75
C GLY A 24 11.07 -1.15 5.24
N ALA A 25 11.71 -0.04 5.59
CA ALA A 25 11.79 0.43 6.98
C ALA A 25 10.43 0.91 7.50
N ASN A 26 9.72 1.72 6.69
CA ASN A 26 8.41 2.27 7.03
C ASN A 26 7.34 1.17 7.14
N LEU A 27 7.38 0.17 6.25
CA LEU A 27 6.47 -0.97 6.29
C LEU A 27 6.60 -1.82 7.57
N ARG A 28 7.79 -1.86 8.19
CA ARG A 28 8.03 -2.63 9.42
C ARG A 28 7.47 -1.97 10.66
N ILE A 29 7.43 -0.64 10.71
CA ILE A 29 6.92 0.13 11.85
C ILE A 29 5.45 0.49 11.72
N ALA A 30 4.90 0.52 10.50
CA ALA A 30 3.49 0.79 10.27
C ALA A 30 2.58 -0.22 11.01
N THR A 31 1.40 0.20 11.43
CA THR A 31 0.36 -0.67 11.99
C THR A 31 -0.34 -1.50 10.90
N LEU A 32 -1.11 -2.52 11.30
CA LEU A 32 -1.87 -3.33 10.34
C LEU A 32 -2.88 -2.49 9.54
N ALA A 33 -3.60 -1.58 10.22
CA ALA A 33 -4.57 -0.69 9.60
C ALA A 33 -3.90 0.26 8.59
N GLU A 34 -2.75 0.82 8.95
CA GLU A 34 -1.96 1.68 8.05
C GLU A 34 -1.48 0.92 6.81
N LEU A 35 -1.04 -0.35 6.97
CA LEU A 35 -0.65 -1.18 5.84
C LEU A 35 -1.82 -1.53 4.92
N GLN A 36 -3.02 -1.79 5.47
CA GLN A 36 -4.23 -2.04 4.68
C GLN A 36 -4.65 -0.79 3.90
N GLN A 37 -4.65 0.38 4.54
CA GLN A 37 -4.95 1.65 3.90
C GLN A 37 -3.91 1.96 2.81
N LEU A 38 -2.63 1.76 3.09
CA LEU A 38 -1.54 1.96 2.12
C LEU A 38 -1.69 1.03 0.91
N ALA A 39 -2.07 -0.24 1.13
CA ALA A 39 -2.32 -1.18 0.04
C ALA A 39 -3.48 -0.71 -0.86
N GLN A 40 -4.60 -0.27 -0.29
CA GLN A 40 -5.74 0.25 -1.07
C GLN A 40 -5.35 1.48 -1.90
N MET A 41 -4.62 2.43 -1.30
CA MET A 41 -4.17 3.64 -2.02
C MET A 41 -3.18 3.30 -3.15
N LEU A 42 -2.29 2.33 -2.93
CA LEU A 42 -1.37 1.84 -3.95
C LEU A 42 -2.09 1.08 -5.08
N GLU A 43 -3.17 0.35 -4.79
CA GLU A 43 -3.99 -0.33 -5.78
C GLU A 43 -4.68 0.65 -6.72
N VAL A 44 -5.35 1.67 -6.17
CA VAL A 44 -5.99 2.73 -6.97
C VAL A 44 -4.96 3.45 -7.84
N SER A 45 -3.80 3.79 -7.26
CA SER A 45 -2.72 4.46 -7.99
C SER A 45 -2.10 3.58 -9.08
N CYS A 46 -1.94 2.27 -8.82
CA CYS A 46 -1.47 1.30 -9.81
C CYS A 46 -2.44 1.20 -10.97
N GLU A 47 -3.74 1.12 -10.71
CA GLU A 47 -4.75 0.99 -11.76
C GLU A 47 -4.79 2.25 -12.65
N ALA A 48 -4.76 3.44 -12.05
CA ALA A 48 -4.67 4.69 -12.79
C ALA A 48 -3.41 4.75 -13.67
N ALA A 49 -2.26 4.36 -13.12
CA ALA A 49 -1.00 4.31 -13.87
C ALA A 49 -1.01 3.24 -14.97
N ARG A 50 -1.66 2.09 -14.75
CA ARG A 50 -1.84 1.03 -15.75
C ARG A 50 -2.68 1.52 -16.92
N VAL A 51 -3.83 2.15 -16.64
CA VAL A 51 -4.71 2.71 -17.67
C VAL A 51 -3.98 3.78 -18.47
N ALA A 52 -3.22 4.67 -17.82
CA ALA A 52 -2.42 5.68 -18.50
C ALA A 52 -1.34 5.04 -19.41
N ALA A 53 -0.62 4.03 -18.92
CA ALA A 53 0.37 3.31 -19.70
C ALA A 53 -0.25 2.61 -20.92
N LEU A 54 -1.40 1.94 -20.74
CA LEU A 54 -2.13 1.29 -21.84
C LEU A 54 -2.64 2.30 -22.88
N ARG A 55 -3.17 3.45 -22.45
CA ARG A 55 -3.61 4.53 -23.37
C ARG A 55 -2.44 5.06 -24.19
N ASN A 56 -1.25 5.19 -23.59
CA ASN A 56 -0.05 5.59 -24.29
C ASN A 56 0.40 4.55 -25.33
N VAL A 57 0.39 3.26 -24.97
CA VAL A 57 0.75 2.15 -25.88
C VAL A 57 -0.23 2.05 -27.05
N MET A 58 -1.53 2.24 -26.82
CA MET A 58 -2.56 2.22 -27.86
C MET A 58 -2.58 3.50 -28.72
N GLY A 59 -1.72 4.48 -28.46
CA GLY A 59 -1.71 5.76 -29.18
C GLY A 59 -2.96 6.62 -28.94
N LEU A 60 -3.77 6.30 -27.92
CA LEU A 60 -4.99 6.99 -27.53
C LEU A 60 -4.75 8.09 -26.46
N GLY A 61 -3.48 8.30 -26.09
CA GLY A 61 -3.04 9.40 -25.24
C GLY A 61 -2.74 10.66 -26.08
N PRO A 62 -2.85 11.87 -25.52
CA PRO A 62 -2.40 13.07 -26.21
C PRO A 62 -0.93 12.90 -26.58
N TRP A 63 -0.63 12.90 -27.88
CA TRP A 63 0.72 12.81 -28.45
C TRP A 63 1.54 14.04 -28.05
N ARG A 64 2.01 14.11 -26.81
CA ARG A 64 3.17 14.91 -26.43
C ARG A 64 4.32 13.95 -26.15
N GLN A 65 4.87 13.40 -27.23
CA GLN A 65 6.19 12.81 -27.21
C GLN A 65 7.21 13.91 -26.97
N GLY A 66 7.55 14.13 -25.70
CA GLY A 66 8.78 14.81 -25.30
C GLY A 66 9.48 13.93 -24.29
N ALA A 67 10.50 13.17 -24.73
CA ALA A 67 11.56 12.49 -23.96
C ALA A 67 11.24 11.72 -22.64
N GLY A 68 9.99 11.64 -22.19
CA GLY A 68 9.59 11.17 -20.86
C GLY A 68 8.63 9.98 -20.86
N SER A 69 8.43 9.31 -22.00
CA SER A 69 7.57 8.11 -22.10
C SER A 69 8.12 6.95 -21.24
N ALA A 70 9.45 6.81 -21.16
CA ALA A 70 10.09 5.86 -20.25
C ALA A 70 9.80 6.20 -18.77
N ASP A 71 9.76 7.49 -18.41
CA ASP A 71 9.58 7.95 -17.03
C ASP A 71 8.14 7.72 -16.52
N GLN A 72 7.14 7.81 -17.40
CA GLN A 72 5.75 7.49 -17.07
C GLN A 72 5.55 5.98 -16.81
N ASN A 73 6.21 5.11 -17.59
CA ASN A 73 6.18 3.67 -17.36
C ASN A 73 6.99 3.26 -16.11
N CYS A 74 8.07 3.99 -15.79
CA CYS A 74 8.76 3.88 -14.50
C CYS A 74 7.81 4.15 -13.33
N GLY A 75 6.82 5.05 -13.49
CA GLY A 75 5.77 5.31 -12.51
C GLY A 75 4.95 4.06 -12.15
N PHE A 76 4.43 3.34 -13.16
CA PHE A 76 3.65 2.12 -12.95
C PHE A 76 4.49 1.01 -12.31
N ALA A 77 5.69 0.73 -12.82
CA ALA A 77 6.55 -0.32 -12.29
C ALA A 77 6.94 -0.08 -10.82
N ARG A 78 7.20 1.18 -10.44
CA ARG A 78 7.50 1.57 -9.06
C ARG A 78 6.29 1.41 -8.14
N LEU A 79 5.11 1.81 -8.59
CA LEU A 79 3.85 1.64 -7.86
C LEU A 79 3.52 0.15 -7.65
N PHE A 80 3.66 -0.66 -8.70
CA PHE A 80 3.43 -2.10 -8.61
C PHE A 80 4.41 -2.79 -7.65
N SER A 81 5.69 -2.41 -7.70
CA SER A 81 6.71 -2.90 -6.77
C SER A 81 6.42 -2.50 -5.33
N ALA A 82 5.96 -1.26 -5.09
CA ALA A 82 5.52 -0.79 -3.79
C ALA A 82 4.33 -1.61 -3.27
N LEU A 83 3.29 -1.80 -4.09
CA LEU A 83 2.13 -2.61 -3.75
C LEU A 83 2.52 -4.05 -3.37
N ARG A 84 3.41 -4.67 -4.15
CA ARG A 84 3.90 -6.03 -3.88
C ARG A 84 4.59 -6.12 -2.51
N ARG A 85 5.41 -5.13 -2.14
CA ARG A 85 6.07 -5.09 -0.83
C ARG A 85 5.07 -4.92 0.32
N THR A 86 4.11 -4.01 0.18
CA THR A 86 3.07 -3.80 1.19
C THR A 86 2.23 -5.06 1.41
N ARG A 87 1.81 -5.74 0.33
CA ARG A 87 1.07 -7.02 0.42
C ARG A 87 1.89 -8.13 1.04
N ALA A 88 3.19 -8.22 0.71
CA ALA A 88 4.09 -9.19 1.32
C ALA A 88 4.21 -8.99 2.84
N GLU A 89 4.28 -7.74 3.30
CA GLU A 89 4.32 -7.41 4.72
C GLU A 89 2.99 -7.72 5.43
N LEU A 90 1.85 -7.41 4.81
CA LEU A 90 0.53 -7.83 5.31
C LEU A 90 0.46 -9.36 5.49
N LYS A 91 0.90 -10.12 4.50
CA LYS A 91 0.92 -11.60 4.57
C LYS A 91 1.84 -12.10 5.69
N ARG A 92 3.03 -11.51 5.85
CA ARG A 92 3.95 -11.86 6.95
C ARG A 92 3.32 -11.67 8.31
N ARG A 93 2.56 -10.59 8.50
CA ARG A 93 1.88 -10.30 9.77
C ARG A 93 0.68 -11.20 10.02
N ALA A 94 -0.10 -11.52 8.99
CA ALA A 94 -1.19 -12.49 9.10
C ALA A 94 -0.67 -13.88 9.55
N VAL A 95 0.46 -14.34 8.98
CA VAL A 95 1.10 -15.60 9.38
C VAL A 95 1.60 -15.54 10.82
N ARG A 96 2.19 -14.42 11.28
CA ARG A 96 2.64 -14.26 12.68
C ARG A 96 1.48 -14.27 13.68
N VAL A 97 0.36 -13.66 13.36
CA VAL A 97 -0.85 -13.69 14.21
C VAL A 97 -1.41 -15.11 14.30
N SER A 98 -1.45 -15.84 13.19
CA SER A 98 -1.92 -17.23 13.16
C SER A 98 -0.95 -18.24 13.78
N ALA A 99 0.35 -17.92 13.82
CA ALA A 99 1.41 -18.80 14.32
C ALA A 99 1.74 -18.54 15.79
N ALA A 100 0.98 -17.71 16.51
CA ALA A 100 1.07 -17.63 17.97
C ALA A 100 0.63 -19.01 18.52
N PRO A 101 1.56 -19.84 19.03
CA PRO A 101 1.17 -21.09 19.63
C PRO A 101 0.46 -20.74 20.92
N ASP A 102 -0.71 -21.36 21.09
CA ASP A 102 -1.40 -21.55 22.36
C ASP A 102 -0.38 -22.12 23.36
N ARG A 103 0.35 -21.23 24.05
CA ARG A 103 1.27 -21.61 25.11
C ARG A 103 0.42 -21.94 26.34
N GLY A 104 -0.16 -23.13 26.30
CA GLY A 104 -0.17 -24.03 27.44
C GLY A 104 -0.89 -23.52 28.68
N MET A 105 -2.17 -23.20 28.55
CA MET A 105 -3.13 -23.55 29.59
C MET A 105 -3.29 -25.08 29.59
N GLN A 106 -2.35 -25.84 30.18
CA GLN A 106 -2.54 -27.25 30.56
C GLN A 106 -1.33 -27.81 31.33
N ARG A 107 -1.16 -27.35 32.57
CA ARG A 107 -0.52 -28.16 33.63
C ARG A 107 -1.29 -27.95 34.93
N SER A 108 -2.49 -28.52 34.98
CA SER A 108 -3.19 -28.74 36.24
C SER A 108 -3.77 -30.14 36.24
N LEU A 109 -3.64 -30.80 37.39
CA LEU A 109 -4.34 -32.03 37.81
C LEU A 109 -3.81 -33.35 37.29
N SER A 110 -2.66 -33.79 37.81
CA SER A 110 -2.36 -35.21 38.03
C SER A 110 -1.35 -35.37 39.17
N GLN A 111 -1.78 -35.08 40.40
CA GLN A 111 -1.25 -35.74 41.61
C GLN A 111 -2.43 -36.03 42.54
N ARG A 112 -3.18 -37.07 42.17
CA ARG A 112 -3.75 -38.00 43.14
C ARG A 112 -2.78 -39.17 43.15
N ILE A 113 -2.11 -39.39 44.28
CA ILE A 113 -1.91 -40.66 45.01
C ILE A 113 -1.30 -40.26 46.35
#